data_AF-A0A914G8L9-F1
#
_entry.id   AF-A0A914G8L9-F1
#
_cell.length_a   1.000
_cell.length_b   1.000
_cell.length_c   1.000
_cell.angle_alpha   90.00
_cell.angle_beta   90.00
_cell.angle_gamma   90.00
#
_symmetry.space_group_name_H-M   'P 1'
#
loop_
_entity.id
_entity.type
_entity.pdbx_description
1 polymer ?
#
loop_
_entity_poly.entity_id
_entity_poly.type
_entity_poly.pdbx_seq_one_letter_code
_entity_poly.pdbx_strand_id
1 'polypeptide(L)'
;EKEAAILIQNLGKTKNINKSEVIFDQDNIKLLICMHESLQWFTVNVKGMQFEVPKQALNILKTSIFLNKNETEQKLWDAFQQEFGYLEEMAETCLLMVHLELRVHCFYHLLPLAQLTSGQPQDDIDKGVVDFGREMVQFHKLLSSHLFPTKVKYLFDGLGHLCASIFIHSSQHINKLTESNKKRMIRNIFGVQQHLRGITHQRENELDRAKTFFDLLNKDPDQ
;
A
#
# COMPACT_ATOMS: atom_id res chain seq x y z
N GLU A 1 -10.77 6.63 -2.83
CA GLU A 1 -11.22 8.04 -2.68
C GLU A 1 -10.99 8.61 -1.27
N LYS A 2 -11.65 8.11 -0.20
CA LYS A 2 -11.45 8.65 1.17
C LYS A 2 -9.99 8.61 1.65
N GLU A 3 -9.31 7.49 1.45
CA GLU A 3 -7.90 7.32 1.81
C GLU A 3 -6.99 8.33 1.09
N ALA A 4 -7.10 8.42 -0.24
CA ALA A 4 -6.31 9.34 -1.05
C ALA A 4 -6.53 10.80 -0.60
N ALA A 5 -7.77 11.19 -0.28
CA ALA A 5 -8.06 12.54 0.23
C ALA A 5 -7.33 12.83 1.56
N ILE A 6 -7.35 11.89 2.51
CA ILE A 6 -6.65 12.02 3.80
C ILE A 6 -5.14 12.11 3.58
N LEU A 7 -4.58 11.24 2.74
CA LEU A 7 -3.15 11.23 2.46
C LEU A 7 -2.70 12.51 1.75
N ILE A 8 -3.48 13.02 0.78
CA ILE A 8 -3.21 14.30 0.11
C ILE A 8 -3.29 15.46 1.11
N GLN A 9 -4.28 15.47 2.00
CA GLN A 9 -4.40 16.52 3.02
C GLN A 9 -3.21 16.56 3.98
N ASN A 10 -2.66 15.38 4.32
CA ASN A 10 -1.58 15.25 5.30
C ASN A 10 -0.20 15.39 4.65
N LEU A 11 0.07 14.66 3.56
CA LEU A 11 1.38 14.57 2.90
C LEU A 11 1.53 15.53 1.71
N GLY A 12 0.43 15.96 1.08
CA GLY A 12 0.48 16.90 -0.05
C GLY A 12 0.90 18.32 0.33
N LYS A 13 0.78 18.68 1.62
CA LYS A 13 1.23 19.99 2.17
C LYS A 13 2.71 20.01 2.52
N THR A 14 3.34 18.85 2.67
CA THR A 14 4.76 18.73 3.02
C THR A 14 5.61 19.09 1.80
N LYS A 15 6.68 19.87 2.00
CA LYS A 15 7.51 20.34 0.87
C LYS A 15 8.15 19.20 0.08
N ASN A 16 8.58 18.13 0.75
CA ASN A 16 9.08 16.88 0.19
C ASN A 16 9.17 15.83 1.31
N ILE A 17 9.06 14.55 0.97
CA ILE A 17 9.33 13.44 1.89
C ILE A 17 10.83 13.14 1.86
N ASN A 18 11.48 13.06 3.02
CA ASN A 18 12.90 12.76 3.10
C ASN A 18 13.16 11.28 2.85
N LYS A 19 14.33 10.96 2.27
CA LYS A 19 14.71 9.56 2.02
C LYS A 19 14.76 8.71 3.29
N SER A 20 15.05 9.32 4.45
CA SER A 20 15.08 8.63 5.75
C SER A 20 13.70 8.25 6.30
N GLU A 21 12.63 8.84 5.74
CA GLU A 21 11.25 8.60 6.17
C GLU A 21 10.59 7.46 5.37
N VAL A 22 11.30 6.90 4.39
CA VAL A 22 10.81 5.88 3.46
C VAL A 22 11.61 4.60 3.61
N ILE A 23 10.92 3.47 3.63
CA ILE A 23 11.50 2.13 3.79
C ILE A 23 11.94 1.61 2.42
N PHE A 24 13.15 1.97 2.00
CA PHE A 24 13.75 1.44 0.76
C PHE A 24 14.25 0.00 0.88
N ASP A 25 14.58 -0.42 2.10
CA ASP A 25 15.15 -1.74 2.33
C ASP A 25 14.09 -2.83 2.15
N GLN A 26 14.26 -3.63 1.10
CA GLN A 26 13.37 -4.72 0.76
C GLN A 26 13.35 -5.81 1.83
N ASP A 27 14.41 -5.94 2.63
CA ASP A 27 14.44 -6.91 3.73
C ASP A 27 13.48 -6.51 4.85
N ASN A 28 13.33 -5.22 5.15
CA ASN A 28 12.35 -4.75 6.15
C ASN A 28 10.92 -5.04 5.71
N ILE A 29 10.62 -4.84 4.43
CA ILE A 29 9.30 -5.14 3.84
C ILE A 29 9.04 -6.65 3.88
N LYS A 30 10.05 -7.43 3.52
CA LYS A 30 10.00 -8.89 3.63
C LYS A 30 9.72 -9.34 5.05
N LEU A 31 10.39 -8.77 6.05
CA LEU A 31 10.17 -9.09 7.47
C LEU A 31 8.73 -8.81 7.89
N LEU A 32 8.15 -7.67 7.51
CA LEU A 32 6.74 -7.35 7.80
C LEU A 32 5.78 -8.37 7.18
N ILE A 33 6.02 -8.78 5.94
CA ILE A 33 5.20 -9.78 5.24
C ILE A 33 5.34 -11.16 5.90
N CYS A 34 6.57 -11.56 6.22
CA CYS A 34 6.83 -12.83 6.90
C CYS A 34 6.18 -12.85 8.28
N MET A 35 6.20 -11.74 9.01
CA MET A 35 5.50 -11.59 10.29
C MET A 35 3.99 -11.72 10.11
N HIS A 36 3.41 -11.02 9.12
CA HIS A 36 1.99 -11.13 8.79
C HIS A 36 1.56 -12.58 8.54
N GLU A 37 2.24 -13.28 7.62
CA GLU A 37 1.90 -14.67 7.28
C GLU A 37 2.14 -15.63 8.44
N SER A 38 3.23 -15.45 9.20
CA SER A 38 3.55 -16.32 10.35
C SER A 38 2.53 -16.17 11.47
N LEU A 39 2.09 -14.94 11.77
CA LEU A 39 1.10 -14.66 12.80
C LEU A 39 -0.28 -15.21 12.40
N GLN A 40 -0.72 -14.98 11.15
CA GLN A 40 -1.97 -15.55 10.66
C GLN A 40 -1.96 -17.08 10.66
N TRP A 41 -0.86 -17.70 10.20
CA TRP A 41 -0.71 -19.15 10.21
C TRP A 41 -0.75 -19.69 11.64
N PHE A 42 -0.04 -19.05 12.56
CA PHE A 42 0.02 -19.47 13.96
C PHE A 42 -1.36 -19.40 14.62
N THR A 43 -2.08 -18.28 14.49
CA THR A 43 -3.40 -18.12 15.12
C THR A 43 -4.42 -19.12 14.56
N VAL A 44 -4.42 -19.34 13.24
CA VAL A 44 -5.30 -20.33 12.60
C VAL A 44 -5.00 -21.73 13.08
N ASN A 45 -3.73 -22.14 13.16
CA ASN A 45 -3.39 -23.50 13.59
C ASN A 45 -3.68 -23.73 15.07
N VAL A 46 -3.36 -22.78 15.94
CA VAL A 46 -3.61 -22.95 17.38
C VAL A 46 -5.12 -23.00 17.65
N LYS A 47 -5.93 -22.18 16.95
CA LYS A 47 -7.39 -22.29 16.99
C LYS A 47 -7.88 -23.61 16.40
N GLY A 48 -7.25 -24.10 15.34
CA GLY A 48 -7.55 -25.39 14.70
C GLY A 48 -7.28 -26.60 15.60
N MET A 49 -6.19 -26.57 16.39
CA MET A 49 -5.83 -27.63 17.33
C MET A 49 -6.98 -27.94 18.31
N GLN A 50 -7.80 -26.96 18.68
CA GLN A 50 -8.98 -27.15 19.52
C GLN A 50 -9.93 -28.23 18.97
N PHE A 51 -10.04 -28.32 17.64
CA PHE A 51 -10.94 -29.23 16.93
C PHE A 51 -10.27 -30.57 16.57
N GLU A 52 -8.93 -30.60 16.52
CA GLU A 52 -8.16 -31.79 16.18
C GLU A 52 -7.84 -32.70 17.38
N VAL A 53 -7.95 -32.20 18.63
CA VAL A 53 -7.75 -33.06 19.81
C VAL A 53 -8.84 -34.15 19.84
N PRO A 54 -8.48 -35.45 19.73
CA PRO A 54 -9.45 -36.52 19.75
C PRO A 54 -10.27 -36.47 21.05
N LYS A 55 -11.59 -36.68 20.95
CA LYS A 55 -12.49 -36.73 22.13
C LYS A 55 -11.99 -37.70 23.21
N GLN A 56 -11.26 -38.74 22.81
CA GLN A 56 -10.60 -39.70 23.72
C GLN A 56 -9.43 -39.08 24.49
N ALA A 57 -8.59 -38.27 23.84
CA ALA A 57 -7.50 -37.55 24.50
C ALA A 57 -8.04 -36.46 25.44
N LEU A 58 -9.11 -35.75 25.05
CA LEU A 58 -9.82 -34.82 25.94
C LEU A 58 -10.44 -35.53 27.15
N ASN A 59 -10.98 -36.73 26.99
CA ASN A 59 -11.50 -37.51 28.11
C ASN A 59 -10.37 -38.00 29.03
N ILE A 60 -9.22 -38.42 28.50
CA ILE A 60 -8.05 -38.81 29.31
C ILE A 60 -7.51 -37.59 30.07
N LEU A 61 -7.35 -36.44 29.40
CA LEU A 61 -6.94 -35.18 30.02
C LEU A 61 -7.91 -34.75 31.12
N LYS A 62 -9.22 -34.76 30.85
CA LYS A 62 -10.26 -34.49 31.86
C LYS A 62 -10.19 -35.45 33.04
N THR A 63 -9.95 -36.74 32.80
CA THR A 63 -9.82 -37.76 33.84
C THR A 63 -8.58 -37.53 34.72
N SER A 64 -7.48 -37.03 34.14
CA SER A 64 -6.28 -36.63 34.89
C SER A 64 -6.38 -35.26 35.58
N ILE A 65 -7.28 -34.37 35.14
CA ILE A 65 -7.47 -33.01 35.67
C ILE A 65 -8.63 -32.93 36.68
N PHE A 66 -9.19 -34.07 37.12
CA PHE A 66 -10.29 -34.14 38.10
C PHE A 66 -9.96 -33.65 39.54
N LEU A 67 -8.96 -32.79 39.72
CA LEU A 67 -8.64 -32.16 41.01
C LEU A 67 -8.78 -30.63 41.07
N ASN A 68 -9.13 -29.89 40.00
CA ASN A 68 -9.60 -28.51 40.23
C ASN A 68 -10.39 -27.88 39.06
N LYS A 69 -11.70 -27.78 39.29
CA LYS A 69 -12.71 -26.84 38.75
C LYS A 69 -12.63 -26.40 37.27
N ASN A 70 -13.69 -26.75 36.54
CA ASN A 70 -14.12 -26.23 35.23
C ASN A 70 -14.08 -24.68 35.05
N GLU A 71 -13.97 -23.88 36.12
CA GLU A 71 -13.86 -22.41 36.05
C GLU A 71 -12.47 -21.92 35.62
N THR A 72 -11.39 -22.66 35.88
CA THR A 72 -10.02 -22.24 35.52
C THR A 72 -9.71 -22.52 34.04
N GLU A 73 -10.19 -23.64 33.50
CA GLU A 73 -10.00 -23.99 32.08
C GLU A 73 -10.73 -23.01 31.14
N GLN A 74 -11.97 -22.65 31.46
CA GLN A 74 -12.72 -21.65 30.68
C GLN A 74 -12.04 -20.27 30.72
N LYS A 75 -11.63 -19.81 31.92
CA LYS A 75 -10.91 -18.53 32.08
C LYS A 75 -9.57 -18.51 31.35
N LEU A 76 -8.82 -19.62 31.37
CA LEU A 76 -7.57 -19.74 30.63
C LEU A 76 -7.82 -19.68 29.13
N TRP A 77 -8.86 -20.36 28.65
CA TRP A 77 -9.20 -20.36 27.23
C TRP A 77 -9.68 -18.99 26.75
N ASP A 78 -10.49 -18.29 27.54
CA ASP A 78 -10.90 -16.92 27.26
C ASP A 78 -9.68 -15.98 27.18
N ALA A 79 -8.70 -16.15 28.07
CA ALA A 79 -7.44 -15.40 28.03
C ALA A 79 -6.62 -15.72 26.76
N PHE A 80 -6.52 -16.99 26.36
CA PHE A 80 -5.87 -17.36 25.09
C PHE A 80 -6.58 -16.77 23.88
N GLN A 81 -7.91 -16.77 23.84
CA GLN A 81 -8.66 -16.15 22.74
C GLN A 81 -8.40 -14.64 22.64
N GLN A 82 -8.29 -13.95 23.78
CA GLN A 82 -7.91 -12.55 23.81
C GLN A 82 -6.52 -12.33 23.20
N GLU A 83 -5.53 -13.13 23.60
CA GLU A 83 -4.16 -13.04 23.04
C GLU A 83 -4.12 -13.38 21.55
N PHE A 84 -4.88 -14.35 21.07
CA PHE A 84 -4.97 -14.63 19.64
C PHE A 84 -5.58 -13.47 18.86
N GLY A 85 -6.58 -12.81 19.42
CA GLY A 85 -7.15 -11.59 18.83
C GLY A 85 -6.10 -10.50 18.67
N TYR A 86 -5.24 -10.31 19.68
CA TYR A 86 -4.12 -9.36 19.60
C TYR A 86 -3.11 -9.75 18.51
N LEU A 87 -2.73 -11.03 18.40
CA LEU A 87 -1.81 -11.48 17.35
C LEU A 87 -2.40 -11.31 15.93
N GLU A 88 -3.70 -11.52 15.77
CA GLU A 88 -4.41 -11.26 14.51
C GLU A 88 -4.39 -9.78 14.16
N GLU A 89 -4.67 -8.89 15.12
CA GLU A 89 -4.58 -7.44 14.93
C GLU A 89 -3.15 -6.99 14.55
N MET A 90 -2.13 -7.57 15.18
CA MET A 90 -0.73 -7.31 14.82
C MET A 90 -0.40 -7.78 13.40
N ALA A 91 -0.94 -8.94 12.99
CA ALA A 91 -0.77 -9.42 11.62
C ALA A 91 -1.41 -8.45 10.61
N GLU A 92 -2.63 -7.98 10.85
CA GLU A 92 -3.29 -6.99 9.99
C GLU A 92 -2.54 -5.65 9.97
N THR A 93 -1.99 -5.23 11.10
CA THR A 93 -1.17 -4.02 11.20
C THR A 93 0.09 -4.11 10.34
N CYS A 94 0.75 -5.28 10.29
CA CYS A 94 1.91 -5.49 9.41
C CYS A 94 1.54 -5.32 7.93
N LEU A 95 0.40 -5.89 7.51
CA LEU A 95 -0.07 -5.75 6.13
C LEU A 95 -0.45 -4.30 5.80
N LEU A 96 -1.11 -3.61 6.73
CA LEU A 96 -1.44 -2.20 6.61
C LEU A 96 -0.19 -1.31 6.52
N MET A 97 0.87 -1.63 7.26
CA MET A 97 2.13 -0.88 7.18
C MET A 97 2.74 -0.97 5.78
N VAL A 98 2.78 -2.17 5.19
CA VAL A 98 3.22 -2.37 3.80
C VAL A 98 2.33 -1.62 2.81
N HIS A 99 1.01 -1.68 3.02
CA HIS A 99 0.02 -0.95 2.22
C HIS A 99 0.30 0.56 2.21
N LEU A 100 0.52 1.15 3.38
CA LEU A 100 0.85 2.56 3.55
C LEU A 100 2.22 2.91 2.96
N GLU A 101 3.21 2.04 3.10
CA GLU A 101 4.55 2.26 2.56
C GLU A 101 4.51 2.43 1.03
N LEU A 102 3.78 1.57 0.31
CA LEU A 102 3.60 1.71 -1.14
C LEU A 102 3.04 3.09 -1.53
N ARG A 103 2.15 3.65 -0.71
CA ARG A 103 1.54 4.96 -0.94
C ARG A 103 2.54 6.08 -0.65
N VAL A 104 3.36 5.93 0.40
CA VAL A 104 4.47 6.84 0.69
C VAL A 104 5.44 6.89 -0.49
N HIS A 105 5.77 5.75 -1.11
CA HIS A 105 6.60 5.71 -2.32
C HIS A 105 5.96 6.49 -3.50
N CYS A 106 4.62 6.47 -3.67
CA CYS A 106 3.96 7.33 -4.66
C CYS A 106 4.21 8.81 -4.39
N PHE A 107 4.07 9.27 -3.13
CA PHE A 107 4.35 10.66 -2.78
C PHE A 107 5.82 11.00 -2.96
N TYR A 108 6.73 10.15 -2.48
CA TYR A 108 8.17 10.38 -2.54
C TYR A 108 8.66 10.66 -3.96
N HIS A 109 8.21 9.85 -4.94
CA HIS A 109 8.65 10.00 -6.33
C HIS A 109 7.87 11.04 -7.12
N LEU A 110 6.54 11.15 -6.92
CA LEU A 110 5.67 11.93 -7.80
C LEU A 110 5.44 13.36 -7.33
N LEU A 111 5.42 13.61 -6.01
CA LEU A 111 5.17 14.96 -5.46
C LEU A 111 6.23 15.98 -5.93
N PRO A 112 7.54 15.68 -5.93
CA PRO A 112 8.54 16.64 -6.41
C PRO A 112 8.37 16.95 -7.90
N LEU A 113 8.08 15.93 -8.72
CA LEU A 113 7.91 16.10 -10.17
C LEU A 113 6.72 16.98 -10.52
N ALA A 114 5.67 16.89 -9.70
CA ALA A 114 4.44 17.62 -9.91
C ALA A 114 4.53 19.09 -9.45
N GLN A 115 5.46 19.41 -8.53
CA GLN A 115 5.71 20.78 -8.03
C GLN A 115 6.79 21.53 -8.82
N LEU A 116 7.78 20.85 -9.40
CA LEU A 116 8.86 21.50 -10.16
C LEU A 116 8.35 22.04 -11.50
N THR A 117 8.55 23.34 -11.77
CA THR A 117 8.16 24.00 -13.02
C THR A 117 9.32 24.27 -13.98
N SER A 118 10.55 24.02 -13.54
CA SER A 118 11.78 24.37 -14.25
C SER A 118 12.59 23.14 -14.64
N GLY A 119 12.04 22.31 -15.53
CA GLY A 119 12.80 21.29 -16.24
C GLY A 119 13.23 21.82 -17.60
N GLN A 120 14.47 21.55 -18.02
CA GLN A 120 14.86 21.69 -19.43
C GLN A 120 13.86 20.89 -20.30
N PRO A 121 13.53 21.34 -21.52
CA PRO A 121 12.71 20.55 -22.44
C PRO A 121 13.48 19.27 -22.81
N GLN A 122 13.22 18.22 -22.06
CA GLN A 122 13.65 16.86 -22.32
C GLN A 122 12.45 16.11 -22.87
N ASP A 123 12.63 15.40 -23.99
CA ASP A 123 11.57 14.57 -24.58
C ASP A 123 11.31 13.29 -23.79
N ASP A 124 12.22 12.95 -22.88
CA ASP A 124 12.14 11.77 -22.03
C ASP A 124 11.20 11.96 -20.82
N ILE A 125 10.88 10.82 -20.19
CA ILE A 125 10.12 10.76 -18.94
C ILE A 125 11.03 11.17 -17.78
N ASP A 126 10.50 11.91 -16.79
CA ASP A 126 11.28 12.33 -15.64
C ASP A 126 11.82 11.13 -14.84
N LYS A 127 13.06 11.24 -14.36
CA LYS A 127 13.76 10.18 -13.62
C LYS A 127 12.94 9.62 -12.45
N GLY A 128 12.20 10.46 -11.72
CA GLY A 128 11.37 10.02 -10.61
C GLY A 128 10.25 9.05 -11.02
N VAL A 129 9.71 9.16 -12.24
CA VAL A 129 8.74 8.19 -12.77
C VAL A 129 9.41 6.86 -13.10
N VAL A 130 10.63 6.91 -13.66
CA VAL A 130 11.41 5.71 -13.96
C VAL A 130 11.80 4.97 -12.68
N ASP A 131 12.24 5.71 -11.65
CA ASP A 131 12.60 5.17 -10.34
C ASP A 131 11.36 4.60 -9.63
N PHE A 132 10.24 5.31 -9.65
CA PHE A 132 8.94 4.81 -9.18
C PHE A 132 8.57 3.47 -9.84
N GLY A 133 8.61 3.41 -11.18
CA GLY A 133 8.26 2.21 -11.92
C GLY A 133 9.15 1.02 -11.57
N ARG A 134 10.46 1.25 -11.43
CA ARG A 134 11.42 0.23 -11.00
C ARG A 134 11.10 -0.29 -9.60
N GLU A 135 10.88 0.59 -8.64
CA GLU A 135 10.58 0.22 -7.26
C GLU A 135 9.25 -0.53 -7.14
N MET A 136 8.20 -0.06 -7.81
CA MET A 136 6.90 -0.75 -7.80
C MET A 136 7.00 -2.18 -8.37
N VAL A 137 7.82 -2.40 -9.41
CA VAL A 137 8.09 -3.74 -9.93
C VAL A 137 8.84 -4.61 -8.91
N GLN A 138 9.81 -4.04 -8.18
CA GLN A 138 10.54 -4.75 -7.13
C GLN A 138 9.61 -5.15 -5.98
N PHE A 139 8.78 -4.22 -5.49
CA PHE A 139 7.75 -4.49 -4.51
C PHE A 139 6.80 -5.58 -4.98
N HIS A 140 6.28 -5.48 -6.20
CA HIS A 140 5.35 -6.47 -6.73
C HIS A 140 5.96 -7.86 -6.79
N LYS A 141 7.23 -7.98 -7.21
CA LYS A 141 7.96 -9.24 -7.24
C LYS A 141 8.15 -9.83 -5.85
N LEU A 142 8.57 -9.00 -4.88
CA LEU A 142 8.76 -9.41 -3.49
C LEU A 142 7.44 -9.90 -2.88
N LEU A 143 6.39 -9.07 -2.98
CA LEU A 143 5.07 -9.33 -2.42
C LEU A 143 4.43 -10.58 -3.03
N SER A 144 4.48 -10.73 -4.36
CA SER A 144 3.93 -11.89 -5.07
C SER A 144 4.62 -13.21 -4.75
N SER A 145 5.85 -13.17 -4.21
CA SER A 145 6.56 -14.38 -3.80
C SER A 145 6.24 -14.85 -2.38
N HIS A 146 5.60 -14.01 -1.56
CA HIS A 146 5.31 -14.31 -0.15
C HIS A 146 3.83 -14.20 0.22
N LEU A 147 3.00 -13.52 -0.58
CA LEU A 147 1.58 -13.29 -0.32
C LEU A 147 0.70 -13.94 -1.38
N PHE A 148 -0.51 -14.31 -0.99
CA PHE A 148 -1.55 -14.72 -1.93
C PHE A 148 -1.95 -13.57 -2.88
N PRO A 149 -2.35 -13.88 -4.14
CA PRO A 149 -2.69 -12.87 -5.14
C PRO A 149 -3.78 -11.87 -4.70
N THR A 150 -4.71 -12.30 -3.83
CA THR A 150 -5.76 -11.44 -3.28
C THR A 150 -5.20 -10.34 -2.38
N LYS A 151 -4.22 -10.66 -1.53
CA LYS A 151 -3.52 -9.69 -0.67
C LYS A 151 -2.64 -8.76 -1.50
N VAL A 152 -1.91 -9.30 -2.49
CA VAL A 152 -1.12 -8.47 -3.42
C VAL A 152 -2.03 -7.48 -4.16
N LYS A 153 -3.17 -7.96 -4.69
CA LYS A 153 -4.16 -7.09 -5.34
C LYS A 153 -4.62 -5.98 -4.41
N TYR A 154 -4.93 -6.29 -3.14
CA TYR A 154 -5.30 -5.30 -2.13
C TYR A 154 -4.23 -4.22 -1.95
N LEU A 155 -2.95 -4.61 -1.83
CA LEU A 155 -1.85 -3.66 -1.60
C LEU A 155 -1.65 -2.66 -2.74
N PHE A 156 -1.81 -3.12 -3.99
CA PHE A 156 -1.68 -2.29 -5.19
C PHE A 156 -2.98 -1.58 -5.59
N ASP A 157 -4.11 -1.97 -5.01
CA ASP A 157 -5.39 -1.34 -5.30
C ASP A 157 -5.37 0.14 -4.90
N GLY A 158 -6.02 0.97 -5.71
CA GLY A 158 -6.10 2.42 -5.46
C GLY A 158 -4.82 3.23 -5.72
N LEU A 159 -3.67 2.62 -6.05
CA LEU A 159 -2.43 3.36 -6.35
C LEU A 159 -2.59 4.30 -7.56
N GLY A 160 -3.30 3.87 -8.61
CA GLY A 160 -3.55 4.73 -9.78
C GLY A 160 -4.37 5.96 -9.44
N HIS A 161 -5.41 5.79 -8.61
CA HIS A 161 -6.21 6.91 -8.11
C HIS A 161 -5.39 7.86 -7.23
N LEU A 162 -4.53 7.32 -6.36
CA LEU A 162 -3.64 8.14 -5.54
C LEU A 162 -2.66 8.93 -6.41
N CYS A 163 -2.00 8.28 -7.37
CA CYS A 163 -1.06 8.94 -8.29
C CYS A 163 -1.75 10.07 -9.07
N ALA A 164 -2.95 9.82 -9.61
CA ALA A 164 -3.76 10.83 -10.29
C ALA A 164 -4.06 12.02 -9.35
N SER A 165 -4.47 11.71 -8.11
CA SER A 165 -4.76 12.73 -7.10
C SER A 165 -3.53 13.57 -6.74
N ILE A 166 -2.34 12.97 -6.66
CA ILE A 166 -1.07 13.68 -6.42
C ILE A 166 -0.80 14.67 -7.55
N PHE A 167 -0.91 14.24 -8.82
CA PHE A 167 -0.68 15.11 -9.97
C PHE A 167 -1.66 16.28 -10.01
N ILE A 168 -2.96 16.00 -9.88
CA ILE A 168 -4.01 17.03 -9.91
C ILE A 168 -3.83 18.01 -8.74
N HIS A 169 -3.63 17.51 -7.52
CA HIS A 169 -3.47 18.39 -6.36
C HIS A 169 -2.23 19.28 -6.49
N SER A 170 -1.13 18.74 -7.00
CA SER A 170 0.12 19.50 -7.16
C SER A 170 0.01 20.61 -8.21
N SER A 171 -0.97 20.56 -9.12
CA SER A 171 -1.15 21.61 -10.13
C SER A 171 -1.42 22.98 -9.51
N GLN A 172 -1.98 23.04 -8.31
CA GLN A 172 -2.22 24.30 -7.58
C GLN A 172 -0.93 25.05 -7.22
N HIS A 173 0.23 24.37 -7.25
CA HIS A 173 1.54 24.95 -6.96
C HIS A 173 2.30 25.36 -8.24
N ILE A 174 1.72 25.14 -9.42
CA ILE A 174 2.31 25.51 -10.70
C ILE A 174 2.01 26.99 -10.99
N ASN A 175 3.02 27.85 -10.81
CA ASN A 175 2.87 29.31 -10.98
C ASN A 175 2.49 29.73 -12.42
N LYS A 176 2.99 29.02 -13.45
CA LYS A 176 2.65 29.23 -14.87
C LYS A 176 2.69 27.89 -15.61
N LEU A 177 1.56 27.48 -16.19
CA LEU A 177 1.50 26.27 -17.01
C LEU A 177 1.88 26.60 -18.47
N THR A 178 3.16 26.47 -18.79
CA THR A 178 3.62 26.53 -20.18
C THR A 178 3.25 25.24 -20.93
N GLU A 179 3.08 25.32 -22.25
CA GLU A 179 2.81 24.14 -23.10
C GLU A 179 3.87 23.04 -22.93
N SER A 180 5.13 23.41 -22.72
CA SER A 180 6.21 22.45 -22.41
C SER A 180 5.98 21.71 -21.09
N ASN A 181 5.54 22.43 -20.04
CA ASN A 181 5.28 21.86 -18.72
C ASN A 181 4.05 20.93 -18.75
N LYS A 182 3.01 21.32 -19.50
CA LYS A 182 1.85 20.46 -19.76
C LYS A 182 2.26 19.16 -20.46
N LYS A 183 3.01 19.24 -21.55
CA LYS A 183 3.50 18.04 -22.28
C LYS A 183 4.35 17.14 -21.38
N ARG A 184 5.24 17.71 -20.57
CA ARG A 184 6.03 16.95 -19.58
C ARG A 184 5.13 16.22 -18.58
N MET A 185 4.15 16.92 -18.02
CA MET A 185 3.20 16.32 -17.06
C MET A 185 2.42 15.17 -17.67
N ILE A 186 1.89 15.34 -18.88
CA ILE A 186 1.14 14.29 -19.59
C ILE A 186 2.05 13.06 -19.86
N ARG A 187 3.31 13.27 -20.25
CA ARG A 187 4.29 12.18 -20.40
C ARG A 187 4.52 11.44 -19.09
N ASN A 188 4.70 12.15 -17.98
CA ASN A 188 4.89 11.54 -16.66
C ASN A 188 3.66 10.74 -16.22
N ILE A 189 2.46 11.31 -16.37
CA ILE A 189 1.20 10.60 -16.06
C ILE A 189 1.08 9.33 -16.91
N PHE A 190 1.42 9.41 -18.21
CA PHE A 190 1.43 8.24 -19.08
C PHE A 190 2.47 7.20 -18.63
N GLY A 191 3.67 7.62 -18.26
CA GLY A 191 4.72 6.72 -17.73
C GLY A 191 4.26 5.97 -16.48
N VAL A 192 3.71 6.69 -15.49
CA VAL A 192 3.12 6.08 -14.28
C VAL A 192 2.02 5.09 -14.62
N GLN A 193 1.13 5.45 -15.55
CA GLN A 193 0.05 4.57 -16.01
C GLN A 193 0.58 3.29 -16.65
N GLN A 194 1.63 3.34 -17.48
CA GLN A 194 2.23 2.15 -18.06
C GLN A 194 2.85 1.24 -17.01
N HIS A 195 3.56 1.82 -16.02
CA HIS A 195 4.14 1.05 -14.93
C HIS A 195 3.07 0.36 -14.08
N LEU A 196 2.03 1.07 -13.66
CA LEU A 196 0.96 0.49 -12.84
C LEU A 196 0.17 -0.57 -13.62
N ARG A 197 -0.20 -0.30 -14.88
CA ARG A 197 -0.89 -1.28 -15.74
C ARG A 197 -0.05 -2.54 -15.95
N GLY A 198 1.27 -2.40 -16.04
CA GLY A 198 2.19 -3.53 -16.15
C GLY A 198 2.17 -4.45 -14.92
N ILE A 199 1.83 -3.91 -13.74
CA ILE A 199 1.78 -4.61 -12.46
C ILE A 199 0.38 -5.14 -12.17
N THR A 200 -0.63 -4.28 -12.24
CA THR A 200 -2.01 -4.60 -11.84
C THR A 200 -2.79 -5.32 -12.92
N HIS A 201 -2.35 -5.21 -14.18
CA HIS A 201 -3.09 -5.61 -15.39
C HIS A 201 -4.47 -4.96 -15.51
N GLN A 202 -4.69 -3.84 -14.82
CA GLN A 202 -5.95 -3.10 -14.81
C GLN A 202 -5.82 -1.80 -15.59
N ARG A 203 -6.96 -1.25 -15.98
CA ARG A 203 -7.03 0.06 -16.62
C ARG A 203 -7.06 1.15 -15.54
N GLU A 204 -6.12 2.08 -15.63
CA GLU A 204 -6.02 3.21 -14.70
C GLU A 204 -6.88 4.40 -15.14
N ASN A 205 -8.21 4.27 -14.99
CA ASN A 205 -9.17 5.30 -15.44
C ASN A 205 -8.93 6.68 -14.79
N GLU A 206 -8.44 6.71 -13.56
CA GLU A 206 -8.17 7.95 -12.82
C GLU A 206 -6.96 8.70 -13.40
N LEU A 207 -5.96 7.98 -13.91
CA LEU A 207 -4.84 8.59 -14.61
C LEU A 207 -5.25 9.11 -16.00
N ASP A 208 -6.20 8.43 -16.66
CA ASP A 208 -6.82 8.97 -17.89
C ASP A 208 -7.53 10.31 -17.59
N ARG A 209 -8.29 10.40 -16.48
CA ARG A 209 -8.92 11.64 -16.02
C ARG A 209 -7.91 12.74 -15.71
N ALA A 210 -6.79 12.42 -15.06
CA ALA A 210 -5.73 13.37 -14.77
C ALA A 210 -5.11 13.96 -16.04
N LYS A 211 -4.92 13.17 -17.10
CA LYS A 211 -4.45 13.70 -18.40
C LYS A 211 -5.45 14.70 -18.98
N THR A 212 -6.73 14.33 -19.01
CA THR A 212 -7.80 15.22 -19.49
C THR A 212 -7.82 16.53 -18.70
N PHE A 213 -7.61 16.48 -17.37
CA PHE A 213 -7.50 17.66 -16.53
C PHE A 213 -6.37 18.60 -16.98
N PHE A 214 -5.14 18.07 -17.18
CA PHE A 214 -4.02 18.88 -17.67
C PHE A 214 -4.21 19.33 -19.13
N ASP A 215 -5.00 18.60 -19.91
CA ASP A 215 -5.37 19.02 -21.26
C ASP A 215 -6.27 20.25 -21.28
N LEU A 216 -7.21 20.32 -20.33
CA LEU A 216 -8.17 21.41 -20.18
C LEU A 216 -7.60 22.64 -19.45
N LEU A 217 -6.59 22.47 -18.59
CA LEU A 217 -6.05 23.55 -17.74
C LEU A 217 -5.49 24.78 -18.52
N ASN A 218 -5.20 24.62 -19.83
CA ASN A 218 -4.70 25.67 -20.72
C ASN A 218 -5.73 26.16 -21.76
N LYS A 219 -6.98 25.67 -21.70
CA LYS A 219 -8.05 26.21 -22.54
C LYS A 219 -8.72 27.37 -21.81
N ASP A 220 -8.92 28.48 -22.51
CA ASP A 220 -9.81 29.52 -22.01
C ASP A 220 -11.21 28.92 -21.79
N PRO A 221 -11.96 29.34 -20.76
CA PRO A 221 -13.26 28.76 -20.39
C PRO A 221 -14.32 28.79 -21.50
N ASP A 222 -14.06 29.50 -22.61
CA ASP A 222 -14.95 29.65 -23.77
C ASP A 222 -14.51 28.84 -25.02
N GLN A 223 -13.59 27.86 -24.89
CA GLN A 223 -13.15 26.96 -25.99
C GLN A 223 -13.27 25.45 -25.70
#